data_AF-A0A493TYQ0-F1
#
_entry.id   AF-A0A493TYQ0-F1
#
_cell.length_a   1.000
_cell.length_b   1.000
_cell.length_c   1.000
_cell.angle_alpha   90.00
_cell.angle_beta   90.00
_cell.angle_gamma   90.00
#
_symmetry.space_group_name_H-M   'P 1'
#
loop_
_entity.id
_entity.type
_entity.pdbx_description
1 polymer ?
#
loop_
_entity_poly.entity_id
_entity_poly.type
_entity_poly.pdbx_seq_one_letter_code
_entity_poly.pdbx_strand_id
1 'polypeptide(L)'
;LELIQRRELVAADEQIIALEAECVAAAAAAVTGTSPSPPSPVPAAGRQARDVALLYEALLAQLWAVVGEAVPAGRPYPPLRLVVRVLEQEEAADRRHPPGTPGRPRALRRRWQEAVGRAAGERLAQVAPAAGLGARLAALAGRLVADLGAVRCHVAPAYPAEYGAFGVYARGYHRALAQQLGALAQRPLAVPDLYLLLDWHSNAYPREVLGHPEIGALLQAQALGPLLPPETQRGLERSCIAAVKAKVEVAVAQELQLSEDTWAEEASSDDLQEGLATRVTGLLRAHVDRAPQITPEFGMEMAHSLLGVLVAFLHSFQRKVERFLEAPGEATPPDGATGRAIALVNCCPPFRAFAERLAQFGHPEGEEPRRQAHATLDKVTRLCNHVLTQRLFEDLKVRRGWCPWVPGRVPTLGC
;
A
#
# COMPACT_ATOMS: atom_id res chain seq x y z
N LEU A 1 11.75 -43.91 16.82
CA LEU A 1 11.75 -42.64 17.59
C LEU A 1 13.13 -42.25 18.09
N GLU A 2 13.91 -43.14 18.70
CA GLU A 2 15.25 -42.81 19.24
C GLU A 2 16.21 -42.23 18.18
N LEU A 3 16.22 -42.78 16.96
CA LEU A 3 17.04 -42.24 15.85
C LEU A 3 16.66 -40.80 15.47
N ILE A 4 15.35 -40.50 15.47
CA ILE A 4 14.83 -39.16 15.19
C ILE A 4 15.26 -38.18 16.29
N GLN A 5 15.22 -38.62 17.56
CA GLN A 5 15.67 -37.82 18.70
C GLN A 5 17.20 -37.56 18.67
N ARG A 6 17.99 -38.51 18.19
CA ARG A 6 19.45 -38.38 18.00
C ARG A 6 19.85 -37.62 16.73
N ARG A 7 18.88 -37.10 15.96
CA ARG A 7 19.06 -36.45 14.65
C ARG A 7 19.76 -37.35 13.60
N GLU A 8 19.61 -38.67 13.71
CA GLU A 8 20.05 -39.64 12.71
C GLU A 8 18.98 -39.78 11.60
N LEU A 9 18.68 -38.66 10.94
CA LEU A 9 17.48 -38.52 10.09
C LEU A 9 17.47 -39.45 8.86
N VAL A 10 18.63 -39.74 8.28
CA VAL A 10 18.76 -40.63 7.11
C VAL A 10 18.44 -42.07 7.51
N ALA A 11 19.05 -42.57 8.60
CA ALA A 11 18.79 -43.92 9.10
C ALA A 11 17.33 -44.06 9.58
N ALA A 12 16.77 -43.01 10.19
CA ALA A 12 15.36 -42.99 10.56
C ALA A 12 14.43 -43.09 9.33
N ASP A 13 14.74 -42.39 8.23
CA ASP A 13 13.98 -42.49 6.98
C ASP A 13 14.11 -43.87 6.33
N GLU A 14 15.30 -44.47 6.32
CA GLU A 14 15.52 -45.83 5.80
C GLU A 14 14.65 -46.87 6.53
N GLN A 15 14.57 -46.76 7.87
CA GLN A 15 13.71 -47.63 8.68
C GLN A 15 12.23 -47.40 8.40
N ILE A 16 11.79 -46.15 8.20
CA ILE A 16 10.40 -45.84 7.86
C ILE A 16 10.04 -46.45 6.50
N ILE A 17 10.91 -46.33 5.49
CA ILE A 17 10.70 -46.94 4.16
C ILE A 17 10.62 -48.47 4.26
N ALA A 18 11.46 -49.10 5.08
CA ALA A 18 11.41 -50.54 5.30
C ALA A 18 10.08 -50.97 5.94
N LEU A 19 9.64 -50.27 6.99
CA LEU A 19 8.36 -50.53 7.66
C LEU A 19 7.16 -50.30 6.74
N GLU A 20 7.23 -49.32 5.84
CA GLU A 20 6.22 -49.10 4.79
C GLU A 20 6.13 -50.29 3.83
N ALA A 21 7.27 -50.80 3.36
CA ALA A 21 7.32 -51.96 2.47
C ALA A 21 6.76 -53.22 3.16
N GLU A 22 7.06 -53.42 4.44
CA GLU A 22 6.47 -54.49 5.25
C GLU A 22 4.95 -54.35 5.39
N CYS A 23 4.45 -53.13 5.63
CA CYS A 23 3.01 -52.87 5.70
C CYS A 23 2.30 -53.15 4.37
N VAL A 24 2.91 -52.75 3.25
CA VAL A 24 2.37 -53.00 1.90
C VAL A 24 2.39 -54.48 1.58
N ALA A 25 3.48 -55.20 1.91
CA ALA A 25 3.57 -56.65 1.72
C ALA A 25 2.55 -57.41 2.59
N ALA A 26 2.37 -57.01 3.85
CA ALA A 26 1.38 -57.59 4.75
C ALA A 26 -0.05 -57.35 4.25
N ALA A 27 -0.34 -56.15 3.74
CA ALA A 27 -1.63 -55.83 3.13
C ALA A 27 -1.89 -56.63 1.85
N ALA A 28 -0.89 -56.78 0.98
CA ALA A 28 -1.00 -57.59 -0.23
C ALA A 28 -1.23 -59.08 0.10
N ALA A 29 -0.48 -59.63 1.07
CA ALA A 29 -0.63 -61.02 1.52
C ALA A 29 -2.01 -61.30 2.16
N ALA A 30 -2.59 -60.30 2.84
CA ALA A 30 -3.95 -60.39 3.39
C ALA A 30 -5.03 -60.42 2.29
N VAL A 31 -4.78 -59.77 1.15
CA VAL A 31 -5.70 -59.76 -0.01
C VAL A 31 -5.57 -61.05 -0.84
N THR A 32 -4.36 -61.60 -0.98
CA THR A 32 -4.11 -62.82 -1.78
C THR A 32 -4.31 -64.13 -1.02
N GLY A 33 -4.72 -64.08 0.27
CA GLY A 33 -5.09 -65.26 1.07
C GLY A 33 -3.97 -66.26 1.34
N THR A 34 -2.70 -65.88 1.15
CA THR A 34 -1.53 -66.78 1.16
C THR A 34 -0.82 -66.86 2.52
N SER A 35 -1.50 -66.46 3.61
CA SER A 35 -0.91 -66.46 4.96
C SER A 35 -0.98 -67.87 5.59
N PRO A 36 0.13 -68.45 6.10
CA PRO A 36 0.16 -69.77 6.74
C PRO A 36 -0.32 -69.75 8.21
N SER A 37 -1.12 -68.77 8.64
CA SER A 37 -1.56 -68.61 10.04
C SER A 37 -3.00 -68.08 10.12
N PRO A 38 -3.77 -68.45 11.17
CA PRO A 38 -5.21 -68.19 11.22
C PRO A 38 -5.53 -66.69 11.27
N PRO A 39 -6.74 -66.27 10.83
CA PRO A 39 -7.09 -64.87 10.66
C PRO A 39 -7.18 -64.17 12.02
N SER A 40 -6.09 -63.54 12.43
CA SER A 40 -6.11 -62.55 13.51
C SER A 40 -6.75 -61.26 12.98
N PRO A 41 -7.51 -60.54 13.82
CA PRO A 41 -8.41 -59.53 13.32
C PRO A 41 -7.62 -58.34 12.75
N VAL A 42 -8.20 -57.77 11.71
CA VAL A 42 -7.83 -56.58 10.92
C VAL A 42 -7.23 -55.35 11.69
N PRO A 43 -7.41 -55.09 13.01
CA PRO A 43 -6.76 -53.97 13.72
C PRO A 43 -5.22 -53.96 13.79
N ALA A 44 -4.48 -55.01 13.46
CA ALA A 44 -3.01 -54.98 13.55
C ALA A 44 -2.37 -54.16 12.42
N ALA A 45 -2.77 -54.40 11.16
CA ALA A 45 -2.25 -53.66 10.00
C ALA A 45 -2.59 -52.16 10.03
N GLY A 46 -3.81 -51.82 10.50
CA GLY A 46 -4.22 -50.43 10.65
C GLY A 46 -3.50 -49.67 11.77
N ARG A 47 -3.07 -50.36 12.84
CA ARG A 47 -2.24 -49.77 13.90
C ARG A 47 -0.81 -49.54 13.43
N GLN A 48 -0.20 -50.54 12.78
CA GLN A 48 1.15 -50.42 12.24
C GLN A 48 1.26 -49.29 11.19
N ALA A 49 0.28 -49.16 10.29
CA ALA A 49 0.24 -48.06 9.33
C ALA A 49 0.13 -46.67 10.01
N ARG A 50 -0.60 -46.56 11.13
CA ARG A 50 -0.69 -45.32 11.92
C ARG A 50 0.62 -45.02 12.63
N ASP A 51 1.28 -46.03 13.20
CA ASP A 51 2.56 -45.87 13.88
C ASP A 51 3.65 -45.40 12.90
N VAL A 52 3.68 -45.96 11.68
CA VAL A 52 4.55 -45.51 10.59
C VAL A 52 4.25 -44.07 10.18
N ALA A 53 2.96 -43.68 10.10
CA ALA A 53 2.59 -42.30 9.82
C ALA A 53 3.09 -41.32 10.91
N LEU A 54 2.96 -41.68 12.19
CA LEU A 54 3.45 -40.87 13.31
C LEU A 54 4.98 -40.75 13.32
N LEU A 55 5.70 -41.84 13.01
CA LEU A 55 7.15 -41.82 12.85
C LEU A 55 7.58 -40.86 11.72
N TYR A 56 6.86 -40.88 10.60
CA TYR A 56 7.11 -39.99 9.49
C TYR A 56 6.83 -38.52 9.85
N GLU A 57 5.72 -38.23 10.55
CA GLU A 57 5.44 -36.88 11.06
C GLU A 57 6.54 -36.37 12.00
N ALA A 58 7.05 -37.22 12.90
CA ALA A 58 8.17 -36.88 13.78
C ALA A 58 9.47 -36.62 13.00
N LEU A 59 9.76 -37.41 11.97
CA LEU A 59 10.91 -37.20 11.10
C LEU A 59 10.82 -35.84 10.39
N LEU A 60 9.65 -35.53 9.82
CA LEU A 60 9.40 -34.26 9.14
C LEU A 60 9.54 -33.07 10.09
N ALA A 61 9.01 -33.18 11.31
CA ALA A 61 9.15 -32.13 12.31
C ALA A 61 10.62 -31.81 12.59
N GLN A 62 11.47 -32.84 12.73
CA GLN A 62 12.91 -32.65 12.91
C GLN A 62 13.60 -32.11 11.65
N LEU A 63 13.23 -32.57 10.45
CA LEU A 63 13.75 -32.03 9.18
C LEU A 63 13.46 -30.53 9.05
N TRP A 64 12.23 -30.11 9.35
CA TRP A 64 11.83 -28.71 9.26
C TRP A 64 12.44 -27.86 10.37
N ALA A 65 12.67 -28.43 11.57
CA ALA A 65 13.45 -27.76 12.61
C ALA A 65 14.88 -27.48 12.15
N VAL A 66 15.55 -28.46 11.52
CA VAL A 66 16.89 -28.28 10.95
C VAL A 66 16.91 -27.19 9.87
N VAL A 67 15.90 -27.14 8.99
CA VAL A 67 15.77 -26.07 7.99
C VAL A 67 15.55 -24.70 8.66
N GLY A 68 14.72 -24.64 9.69
CA GLY A 68 14.44 -23.41 10.45
C GLY A 68 15.64 -22.87 11.21
N GLU A 69 16.51 -23.75 11.73
CA GLU A 69 17.74 -23.42 12.46
C GLU A 69 18.89 -22.95 11.55
N ALA A 70 18.85 -23.30 10.26
CA ALA A 70 19.96 -23.08 9.33
C ALA A 70 20.26 -21.61 9.04
N VAL A 71 19.22 -20.80 8.77
CA VAL A 71 19.39 -19.37 8.50
C VAL A 71 19.78 -18.60 9.77
N PRO A 72 19.14 -18.83 10.95
CA PRO A 72 19.55 -18.19 12.20
C PRO A 72 20.98 -18.47 12.63
N ALA A 73 21.52 -19.64 12.28
CA ALA A 73 22.89 -20.00 12.64
C ALA A 73 23.93 -19.03 12.06
N GLY A 74 23.63 -18.35 10.94
CA GLY A 74 24.51 -17.35 10.33
C GLY A 74 25.89 -17.88 9.92
N ARG A 75 26.03 -19.21 9.77
CA ARG A 75 27.29 -19.91 9.51
C ARG A 75 27.01 -21.21 8.75
N PRO A 76 28.02 -21.88 8.18
CA PRO A 76 27.83 -23.20 7.58
C PRO A 76 27.12 -24.14 8.55
N TYR A 77 26.03 -24.76 8.11
CA TYR A 77 25.17 -25.60 8.95
C TYR A 77 25.21 -27.05 8.45
N PRO A 78 26.15 -27.90 8.95
CA PRO A 78 26.32 -29.27 8.49
C PRO A 78 25.05 -30.15 8.49
N PRO A 79 24.10 -30.00 9.44
CA PRO A 79 22.87 -30.78 9.45
C PRO A 79 22.00 -30.63 8.19
N LEU A 80 22.16 -29.57 7.39
CA LEU A 80 21.48 -29.43 6.09
C LEU A 80 21.78 -30.58 5.14
N ARG A 81 22.98 -31.18 5.22
CA ARG A 81 23.34 -32.33 4.40
C ARG A 81 22.46 -33.55 4.69
N LEU A 82 21.98 -33.70 5.92
CA LEU A 82 21.03 -34.76 6.28
C LEU A 82 19.68 -34.51 5.61
N VAL A 83 19.22 -33.26 5.57
CA VAL A 83 17.98 -32.88 4.87
C VAL A 83 18.07 -33.22 3.39
N VAL A 84 19.16 -32.85 2.71
CA VAL A 84 19.38 -33.17 1.29
C VAL A 84 19.35 -34.67 1.05
N ARG A 85 20.06 -35.46 1.86
CA ARG A 85 20.09 -36.92 1.72
C ARG A 85 18.71 -37.55 1.88
N VAL A 86 17.91 -37.09 2.86
CA VAL A 86 16.54 -37.59 3.03
C VAL A 86 15.64 -37.18 1.85
N LEU A 87 15.80 -35.97 1.30
CA LEU A 87 15.07 -35.55 0.10
C LEU A 87 15.38 -36.46 -1.10
N GLU A 88 16.65 -36.75 -1.35
CA GLU A 88 17.07 -37.62 -2.46
C GLU A 88 16.60 -39.06 -2.26
N GLN A 89 16.66 -39.56 -1.02
CA GLN A 89 16.20 -40.90 -0.66
C GLN A 89 14.69 -41.06 -0.87
N GLU A 90 13.89 -40.09 -0.41
CA GLU A 90 12.44 -40.11 -0.57
C GLU A 90 12.01 -39.91 -2.02
N GLU A 91 12.72 -39.08 -2.80
CA GLU A 91 12.49 -38.98 -4.24
C GLU A 91 12.85 -40.28 -4.98
N ALA A 92 13.92 -40.97 -4.58
CA ALA A 92 14.28 -42.27 -5.13
C ALA A 92 13.25 -43.34 -4.75
N ALA A 93 12.72 -43.31 -3.52
CA ALA A 93 11.64 -44.17 -3.09
C ALA A 93 10.35 -43.90 -3.89
N ASP A 94 9.96 -42.64 -4.07
CA ASP A 94 8.81 -42.24 -4.89
C ASP A 94 8.93 -42.75 -6.34
N ARG A 95 10.14 -42.76 -6.93
CA ARG A 95 10.39 -43.31 -8.28
C ARG A 95 10.32 -44.84 -8.36
N ARG A 96 10.62 -45.55 -7.28
CA ARG A 96 10.61 -47.02 -7.24
C ARG A 96 9.20 -47.60 -7.09
N HIS A 97 8.26 -46.83 -6.53
CA HIS A 97 6.90 -47.29 -6.30
C HIS A 97 6.01 -47.11 -7.53
N PRO A 98 5.11 -48.07 -7.83
CA PRO A 98 4.17 -47.95 -8.94
C PRO A 98 3.15 -46.83 -8.69
N PRO A 99 2.61 -46.21 -9.77
CA PRO A 99 1.57 -45.21 -9.66
C PRO A 99 0.32 -45.79 -8.97
N GLY A 100 -0.26 -45.04 -8.03
CA GLY A 100 -1.42 -45.48 -7.24
C GLY A 100 -1.07 -46.17 -5.91
N THR A 101 0.21 -46.27 -5.54
CA THR A 101 0.62 -46.73 -4.21
C THR A 101 0.06 -45.79 -3.13
N PRO A 102 -0.70 -46.29 -2.14
CA PRO A 102 -1.29 -45.45 -1.11
C PRO A 102 -0.20 -44.72 -0.32
N GLY A 103 -0.29 -43.39 -0.25
CA GLY A 103 0.69 -42.54 0.44
C GLY A 103 1.90 -42.09 -0.40
N ARG A 104 2.01 -42.50 -1.68
CA ARG A 104 3.08 -42.10 -2.61
C ARG A 104 2.49 -41.51 -3.90
N PRO A 105 3.13 -40.53 -4.55
CA PRO A 105 4.37 -39.87 -4.15
C PRO A 105 4.16 -38.90 -2.98
N ARG A 106 5.14 -38.80 -2.08
CA ARG A 106 5.11 -37.88 -0.94
C ARG A 106 5.53 -36.46 -1.31
N ALA A 107 6.16 -36.30 -2.48
CA ALA A 107 6.58 -35.02 -3.05
C ALA A 107 7.35 -34.15 -2.04
N LEU A 108 8.31 -34.77 -1.33
CA LEU A 108 8.98 -34.16 -0.19
C LEU A 108 9.71 -32.86 -0.55
N ARG A 109 10.18 -32.73 -1.79
CA ARG A 109 10.75 -31.47 -2.32
C ARG A 109 9.76 -30.31 -2.35
N ARG A 110 8.47 -30.55 -2.61
CA ARG A 110 7.44 -29.50 -2.52
C ARG A 110 7.22 -29.08 -1.07
N ARG A 111 7.15 -30.07 -0.17
CA ARG A 111 6.98 -29.85 1.28
C ARG A 111 8.17 -29.13 1.90
N TRP A 112 9.37 -29.38 1.41
CA TRP A 112 10.58 -28.62 1.77
C TRP A 112 10.44 -27.14 1.38
N GLN A 113 9.97 -26.83 0.17
CA GLN A 113 9.75 -25.44 -0.25
C GLN A 113 8.70 -24.75 0.64
N GLU A 114 7.62 -25.46 0.97
CA GLU A 114 6.59 -24.97 1.90
C GLU A 114 7.15 -24.77 3.32
N ALA A 115 8.00 -25.67 3.81
CA ALA A 115 8.66 -25.56 5.11
C ALA A 115 9.64 -24.38 5.16
N VAL A 116 10.42 -24.16 4.11
CA VAL A 116 11.29 -22.97 3.97
C VAL A 116 10.46 -21.69 4.04
N GLY A 117 9.32 -21.65 3.35
CA GLY A 117 8.40 -20.51 3.41
C GLY A 117 7.83 -20.27 4.81
N ARG A 118 7.44 -21.34 5.53
CA ARG A 118 6.98 -21.24 6.93
C ARG A 118 8.06 -20.75 7.87
N ALA A 119 9.26 -21.33 7.78
CA ALA A 119 10.41 -20.90 8.56
C ALA A 119 10.73 -19.42 8.31
N ALA A 120 10.78 -18.98 7.05
CA ALA A 120 10.97 -17.56 6.71
C ALA A 120 9.87 -16.66 7.32
N GLY A 121 8.61 -17.11 7.30
CA GLY A 121 7.49 -16.43 7.95
C GLY A 121 7.66 -16.29 9.46
N GLU A 122 8.06 -17.36 10.15
CA GLU A 122 8.33 -17.34 11.58
C GLU A 122 9.49 -16.40 11.92
N ARG A 123 10.56 -16.38 11.10
CA ARG A 123 11.69 -15.46 11.29
C ARG A 123 11.30 -14.00 11.13
N LEU A 124 10.48 -13.68 10.14
CA LEU A 124 9.97 -12.32 9.96
C LEU A 124 8.98 -11.93 11.05
N ALA A 125 8.19 -12.88 11.57
CA ALA A 125 7.27 -12.64 12.68
C ALA A 125 7.99 -12.37 14.01
N GLN A 126 9.22 -12.85 14.18
CA GLN A 126 10.07 -12.57 15.35
C GLN A 126 10.66 -11.16 15.36
N VAL A 127 10.50 -10.38 14.28
CA VAL A 127 10.93 -8.97 14.27
C VAL A 127 10.13 -8.21 15.33
N ALA A 128 10.85 -7.64 16.30
CA ALA A 128 10.26 -6.96 17.44
C ALA A 128 9.26 -5.87 16.98
N PRO A 129 8.16 -5.67 17.73
CA PRO A 129 7.24 -4.59 17.46
C PRO A 129 8.00 -3.26 17.56
N ALA A 130 8.08 -2.53 16.46
CA ALA A 130 8.69 -1.21 16.43
C ALA A 130 7.66 -0.13 16.83
N ALA A 131 8.16 1.02 17.29
CA ALA A 131 7.33 2.15 17.74
C ALA A 131 6.44 2.76 16.63
N GLY A 132 6.72 2.47 15.36
CA GLY A 132 5.94 2.95 14.23
C GLY A 132 6.08 2.05 13.00
N LEU A 133 5.17 2.24 12.02
CA LEU A 133 5.13 1.42 10.81
C LEU A 133 6.44 1.49 10.02
N GLY A 134 7.05 2.69 9.90
CA GLY A 134 8.29 2.87 9.13
C GLY A 134 9.46 2.10 9.72
N ALA A 135 9.65 2.19 11.04
CA ALA A 135 10.66 1.43 11.75
C ALA A 135 10.43 -0.08 11.64
N ARG A 136 9.17 -0.54 11.65
CA ARG A 136 8.82 -1.95 11.46
C ARG A 136 9.17 -2.42 10.04
N LEU A 137 8.83 -1.64 9.02
CA LEU A 137 9.13 -1.97 7.61
C LEU A 137 10.65 -2.01 7.37
N ALA A 138 11.40 -1.04 7.91
CA ALA A 138 12.86 -1.04 7.84
C ALA A 138 13.48 -2.25 8.57
N ALA A 139 12.97 -2.62 9.75
CA ALA A 139 13.43 -3.80 10.48
C ALA A 139 13.14 -5.11 9.72
N LEU A 140 11.97 -5.21 9.08
CA LEU A 140 11.63 -6.34 8.21
C LEU A 140 12.56 -6.41 6.99
N ALA A 141 12.83 -5.27 6.34
CA ALA A 141 13.76 -5.17 5.22
C ALA A 141 15.17 -5.63 5.62
N GLY A 142 15.70 -5.08 6.72
CA GLY A 142 17.03 -5.41 7.23
C GLY A 142 17.15 -6.88 7.62
N ARG A 143 16.12 -7.44 8.29
CA ARG A 143 16.07 -8.88 8.60
C ARG A 143 16.12 -9.72 7.33
N LEU A 144 15.28 -9.40 6.35
CA LEU A 144 15.21 -10.15 5.10
C LEU A 144 16.53 -10.10 4.34
N VAL A 145 17.15 -8.93 4.21
CA VAL A 145 18.44 -8.77 3.51
C VAL A 145 19.54 -9.55 4.23
N ALA A 146 19.62 -9.44 5.55
CA ALA A 146 20.60 -10.18 6.36
C ALA A 146 20.42 -11.70 6.23
N ASP A 147 19.17 -12.18 6.32
CA ASP A 147 18.85 -13.60 6.20
C ASP A 147 19.13 -14.13 4.79
N LEU A 148 18.82 -13.38 3.73
CA LEU A 148 19.14 -13.78 2.36
C LEU A 148 20.65 -13.71 2.07
N GLY A 149 21.38 -12.79 2.69
CA GLY A 149 22.84 -12.77 2.69
C GLY A 149 23.42 -14.05 3.32
N ALA A 150 22.90 -14.45 4.49
CA ALA A 150 23.28 -15.70 5.13
C ALA A 150 22.90 -16.93 4.29
N VAL A 151 21.74 -16.91 3.62
CA VAL A 151 21.34 -17.98 2.71
C VAL A 151 22.33 -18.10 1.56
N ARG A 152 22.70 -16.98 0.93
CA ARG A 152 23.67 -16.96 -0.18
C ARG A 152 25.02 -17.53 0.24
N CYS A 153 25.53 -17.13 1.41
CA CYS A 153 26.88 -17.48 1.86
C CYS A 153 26.99 -18.89 2.48
N HIS A 154 25.94 -19.36 3.18
CA HIS A 154 26.07 -20.53 4.06
C HIS A 154 25.05 -21.63 3.81
N VAL A 155 23.83 -21.29 3.38
CA VAL A 155 22.74 -22.27 3.21
C VAL A 155 22.72 -22.79 1.79
N ALA A 156 22.72 -21.92 0.78
CA ALA A 156 22.65 -22.30 -0.63
C ALA A 156 23.80 -23.24 -1.07
N PRO A 157 25.06 -23.06 -0.64
CA PRO A 157 26.15 -23.98 -0.98
C PRO A 157 26.02 -25.38 -0.36
N ALA A 158 25.16 -25.56 0.65
CA ALA A 158 24.91 -26.87 1.26
C ALA A 158 23.95 -27.73 0.43
N TYR A 159 23.25 -27.14 -0.56
CA TYR A 159 22.33 -27.84 -1.44
C TYR A 159 22.93 -28.07 -2.83
N PRO A 160 22.59 -29.17 -3.53
CA PRO A 160 22.93 -29.35 -4.93
C PRO A 160 22.29 -28.26 -5.82
N ALA A 161 22.94 -27.91 -6.93
CA ALA A 161 22.51 -26.81 -7.81
C ALA A 161 21.08 -26.99 -8.35
N GLU A 162 20.67 -28.25 -8.59
CA GLU A 162 19.34 -28.62 -9.08
C GLU A 162 18.19 -28.16 -8.17
N TYR A 163 18.45 -27.97 -6.88
CA TYR A 163 17.44 -27.51 -5.92
C TYR A 163 17.13 -26.02 -6.05
N GLY A 164 18.04 -25.23 -6.66
CA GLY A 164 17.88 -23.77 -6.75
C GLY A 164 17.62 -23.14 -5.38
N ALA A 165 18.32 -23.59 -4.34
CA ALA A 165 17.98 -23.32 -2.95
C ALA A 165 17.81 -21.83 -2.65
N PHE A 166 18.75 -20.99 -3.07
CA PHE A 166 18.63 -19.53 -2.91
C PHE A 166 17.27 -19.01 -3.41
N GLY A 167 16.84 -19.48 -4.58
CA GLY A 167 15.58 -19.10 -5.19
C GLY A 167 14.34 -19.51 -4.40
N VAL A 168 14.38 -20.68 -3.77
CA VAL A 168 13.31 -21.17 -2.88
C VAL A 168 13.21 -20.31 -1.63
N TYR A 169 14.34 -20.02 -0.98
CA TYR A 169 14.39 -19.14 0.18
C TYR A 169 13.93 -17.72 -0.20
N ALA A 170 14.42 -17.15 -1.29
CA ALA A 170 14.01 -15.84 -1.78
C ALA A 170 12.49 -15.73 -1.99
N ARG A 171 11.88 -16.71 -2.67
CA ARG A 171 10.41 -16.77 -2.84
C ARG A 171 9.68 -16.94 -1.51
N GLY A 172 10.22 -17.74 -0.59
CA GLY A 172 9.69 -17.93 0.76
C GLY A 172 9.64 -16.63 1.55
N TYR A 173 10.77 -15.90 1.64
CA TYR A 173 10.84 -14.60 2.31
C TYR A 173 9.96 -13.55 1.63
N HIS A 174 9.95 -13.49 0.30
CA HIS A 174 9.08 -12.57 -0.44
C HIS A 174 7.60 -12.83 -0.13
N ARG A 175 7.14 -14.09 -0.19
CA ARG A 175 5.76 -14.45 0.15
C ARG A 175 5.42 -14.16 1.60
N ALA A 176 6.32 -14.46 2.54
CA ALA A 176 6.12 -14.18 3.95
C ALA A 176 5.98 -12.67 4.23
N LEU A 177 6.83 -11.87 3.61
CA LEU A 177 6.76 -10.41 3.70
C LEU A 177 5.46 -9.88 3.06
N ALA A 178 5.07 -10.41 1.89
CA ALA A 178 3.80 -10.07 1.24
C ALA A 178 2.59 -10.36 2.14
N GLN A 179 2.59 -11.49 2.85
CA GLN A 179 1.53 -11.83 3.80
C GLN A 179 1.48 -10.85 4.99
N GLN A 180 2.65 -10.49 5.54
CA GLN A 180 2.72 -9.50 6.63
C GLN A 180 2.22 -8.12 6.18
N LEU A 181 2.62 -7.65 4.99
CA LEU A 181 2.15 -6.39 4.45
C LEU A 181 0.67 -6.43 4.07
N GLY A 182 0.19 -7.55 3.50
CA GLY A 182 -1.22 -7.76 3.22
C GLY A 182 -2.08 -7.72 4.48
N ALA A 183 -1.59 -8.27 5.60
CA ALA A 183 -2.27 -8.18 6.89
C ALA A 183 -2.27 -6.75 7.46
N LEU A 184 -1.17 -6.00 7.27
CA LEU A 184 -1.12 -4.58 7.63
C LEU A 184 -2.08 -3.74 6.78
N ALA A 185 -2.20 -4.05 5.50
CA ALA A 185 -3.06 -3.36 4.55
C ALA A 185 -4.56 -3.50 4.87
N GLN A 186 -4.97 -4.56 5.56
CA GLN A 186 -6.36 -4.79 5.96
C GLN A 186 -6.78 -3.99 7.21
N ARG A 187 -5.83 -3.37 7.92
CA ARG A 187 -6.11 -2.59 9.13
C ARG A 187 -6.55 -1.16 8.77
N PRO A 188 -7.36 -0.52 9.61
CA PRO A 188 -7.58 0.92 9.48
C PRO A 188 -6.27 1.65 9.78
N LEU A 189 -5.69 2.28 8.75
CA LEU A 189 -4.44 3.04 8.83
C LEU A 189 -4.72 4.53 8.70
N ALA A 190 -3.94 5.35 9.40
CA ALA A 190 -3.99 6.79 9.24
C ALA A 190 -3.37 7.20 7.88
N VAL A 191 -3.73 8.39 7.39
CA VAL A 191 -3.20 8.93 6.11
C VAL A 191 -1.67 8.84 5.99
N PRO A 192 -0.86 9.22 7.01
CA PRO A 192 0.60 9.11 6.92
C PRO A 192 1.08 7.65 6.75
N ASP A 193 0.45 6.71 7.44
CA ASP A 193 0.79 5.28 7.37
C ASP A 193 0.37 4.66 6.04
N LEU A 194 -0.75 5.10 5.46
CA LEU A 194 -1.19 4.70 4.12
C LEU A 194 -0.16 5.12 3.06
N TYR A 195 0.27 6.39 3.09
CA TYR A 195 1.32 6.86 2.19
C TYR A 195 2.63 6.12 2.39
N LEU A 196 3.02 5.88 3.64
CA LEU A 196 4.25 5.17 3.96
C LEU A 196 4.21 3.73 3.41
N LEU A 197 3.10 3.01 3.59
CA LEU A 197 2.97 1.63 3.12
C LEU A 197 2.99 1.56 1.58
N LEU A 198 2.28 2.48 0.91
CA LEU A 198 2.25 2.57 -0.55
C LEU A 198 3.62 2.93 -1.12
N ASP A 199 4.30 3.95 -0.57
CA ASP A 199 5.65 4.34 -0.96
C ASP A 199 6.66 3.21 -0.72
N TRP A 200 6.52 2.50 0.42
CA TRP A 200 7.42 1.41 0.72
C TRP A 200 7.27 0.24 -0.25
N HIS A 201 6.04 -0.13 -0.61
CA HIS A 201 5.77 -1.18 -1.61
C HIS A 201 6.28 -0.79 -3.00
N SER A 202 5.98 0.43 -3.47
CA SER A 202 6.28 0.85 -4.85
C SER A 202 7.73 1.29 -5.05
N ASN A 203 8.34 1.94 -4.05
CA ASN A 203 9.65 2.59 -4.19
C ASN A 203 10.73 1.98 -3.30
N ALA A 204 10.48 1.88 -1.99
CA ALA A 204 11.53 1.47 -1.04
C ALA A 204 11.89 -0.01 -1.20
N TYR A 205 10.91 -0.90 -1.36
CA TYR A 205 11.15 -2.34 -1.47
C TYR A 205 11.98 -2.71 -2.73
N PRO A 206 11.64 -2.23 -3.95
CA PRO A 206 12.49 -2.46 -5.11
C PRO A 206 13.89 -1.87 -4.95
N ARG A 207 14.02 -0.68 -4.35
CA ARG A 207 15.32 0.00 -4.19
C ARG A 207 16.22 -0.64 -3.12
N GLU A 208 15.67 -0.88 -1.94
CA GLU A 208 16.44 -1.26 -0.74
C GLU A 208 16.61 -2.77 -0.61
N VAL A 209 15.62 -3.56 -1.05
CA VAL A 209 15.66 -5.02 -0.94
C VAL A 209 16.03 -5.67 -2.26
N LEU A 210 15.28 -5.40 -3.34
CA LEU A 210 15.55 -6.02 -4.65
C LEU A 210 16.80 -5.43 -5.32
N GLY A 211 17.12 -4.17 -5.04
CA GLY A 211 18.30 -3.47 -5.52
C GLY A 211 19.56 -3.64 -4.66
N HIS A 212 19.49 -4.44 -3.59
CA HIS A 212 20.62 -4.56 -2.66
C HIS A 212 21.84 -5.20 -3.35
N PRO A 213 23.06 -4.63 -3.22
CA PRO A 213 24.23 -5.03 -4.03
C PRO A 213 24.61 -6.50 -3.89
N GLU A 214 24.39 -7.09 -2.70
CA GLU A 214 24.81 -8.46 -2.42
C GLU A 214 23.86 -9.55 -2.92
N ILE A 215 22.57 -9.23 -3.07
CA ILE A 215 21.51 -10.21 -3.34
C ILE A 215 20.63 -9.83 -4.54
N GLY A 216 20.70 -8.58 -5.01
CA GLY A 216 19.78 -8.02 -6.00
C GLY A 216 19.85 -8.73 -7.35
N ALA A 217 21.04 -8.99 -7.87
CA ALA A 217 21.20 -9.74 -9.13
C ALA A 217 20.58 -11.15 -9.04
N LEU A 218 20.73 -11.82 -7.89
CA LEU A 218 20.15 -13.13 -7.65
C LEU A 218 18.62 -13.05 -7.49
N LEU A 219 18.09 -11.99 -6.88
CA LEU A 219 16.65 -11.78 -6.72
C LEU A 219 15.95 -11.43 -8.05
N GLN A 220 16.60 -10.64 -8.89
CA GLN A 220 16.09 -10.29 -10.23
C GLN A 220 15.92 -11.55 -11.09
N ALA A 221 16.86 -12.50 -11.01
CA ALA A 221 16.76 -13.79 -11.70
C ALA A 221 15.52 -14.62 -11.29
N GLN A 222 14.94 -14.36 -10.11
CA GLN A 222 13.80 -15.12 -9.59
C GLN A 222 12.44 -14.57 -9.99
N ALA A 223 12.37 -13.42 -10.66
CA ALA A 223 11.12 -12.78 -11.13
C ALA A 223 10.01 -12.76 -10.05
N LEU A 224 10.34 -12.23 -8.86
CA LEU A 224 9.50 -12.34 -7.65
C LEU A 224 8.12 -11.66 -7.74
N GLY A 225 7.87 -10.83 -8.76
CA GLY A 225 6.62 -10.10 -8.93
C GLY A 225 6.43 -8.99 -7.88
N PRO A 226 5.30 -8.27 -7.93
CA PRO A 226 4.98 -7.24 -6.95
C PRO A 226 4.66 -7.87 -5.59
N LEU A 227 5.07 -7.18 -4.51
CA LEU A 227 4.92 -7.69 -3.16
C LEU A 227 3.45 -7.75 -2.72
N LEU A 228 2.72 -6.65 -2.86
CA LEU A 228 1.27 -6.65 -2.73
C LEU A 228 0.61 -7.04 -4.07
N PRO A 229 -0.45 -7.88 -4.04
CA PRO A 229 -1.29 -8.09 -5.20
C PRO A 229 -1.86 -6.77 -5.72
N PRO A 230 -2.03 -6.60 -7.05
CA PRO A 230 -2.52 -5.35 -7.63
C PRO A 230 -3.89 -4.94 -7.08
N GLU A 231 -4.76 -5.90 -6.74
CA GLU A 231 -6.06 -5.60 -6.11
C GLU A 231 -5.92 -5.00 -4.71
N THR A 232 -4.98 -5.53 -3.91
CA THR A 232 -4.73 -5.02 -2.56
C THR A 232 -4.09 -3.64 -2.61
N GLN A 233 -3.16 -3.42 -3.55
CA GLN A 233 -2.57 -2.10 -3.80
C GLN A 233 -3.65 -1.08 -4.19
N ARG A 234 -4.50 -1.41 -5.18
CA ARG A 234 -5.62 -0.53 -5.58
C ARG A 234 -6.59 -0.26 -4.44
N GLY A 235 -6.87 -1.25 -3.59
CA GLY A 235 -7.68 -1.08 -2.39
C GLY A 235 -7.07 -0.09 -1.39
N LEU A 236 -5.76 -0.14 -1.18
CA LEU A 236 -5.02 0.81 -0.35
C LEU A 236 -5.00 2.22 -0.95
N GLU A 237 -4.77 2.35 -2.25
CA GLU A 237 -4.82 3.62 -2.98
C GLU A 237 -6.19 4.28 -2.82
N ARG A 238 -7.27 3.53 -3.06
CA ARG A 238 -8.65 4.02 -2.85
C ARG A 238 -8.93 4.42 -1.41
N SER A 239 -8.46 3.64 -0.44
CA SER A 239 -8.61 3.96 0.98
C SER A 239 -7.85 5.23 1.36
N CYS A 240 -6.65 5.43 0.80
CA CYS A 240 -5.86 6.64 0.97
C CYS A 240 -6.55 7.85 0.36
N ILE A 241 -7.04 7.75 -0.88
CA ILE A 241 -7.81 8.81 -1.55
C ILE A 241 -9.04 9.18 -0.72
N ALA A 242 -9.81 8.20 -0.24
CA ALA A 242 -10.99 8.46 0.57
C ALA A 242 -10.66 9.16 1.89
N ALA A 243 -9.61 8.71 2.59
CA ALA A 243 -9.18 9.30 3.86
C ALA A 243 -8.63 10.73 3.67
N VAL A 244 -7.85 10.96 2.61
CA VAL A 244 -7.34 12.29 2.24
C VAL A 244 -8.51 13.20 1.87
N LYS A 245 -9.42 12.75 1.00
CA LYS A 245 -10.62 13.48 0.60
C LYS A 245 -11.42 13.95 1.81
N ALA A 246 -11.79 13.05 2.71
CA ALA A 246 -12.56 13.40 3.90
C ALA A 246 -11.84 14.41 4.80
N LYS A 247 -10.52 14.25 4.99
CA LYS A 247 -9.72 15.19 5.80
C LYS A 247 -9.62 16.57 5.15
N VAL A 248 -9.38 16.62 3.83
CA VAL A 248 -9.24 17.87 3.08
C VAL A 248 -10.58 18.58 2.98
N GLU A 249 -11.70 17.88 2.76
CA GLU A 249 -13.06 18.46 2.74
C GLU A 249 -13.37 19.22 4.03
N VAL A 250 -13.06 18.62 5.18
CA VAL A 250 -13.24 19.29 6.48
C VAL A 250 -12.32 20.50 6.61
N ALA A 251 -11.04 20.36 6.24
CA ALA A 251 -10.07 21.45 6.36
C ALA A 251 -10.44 22.66 5.46
N VAL A 252 -10.81 22.43 4.20
CA VAL A 252 -11.20 23.53 3.29
C VAL A 252 -12.52 24.18 3.70
N ALA A 253 -13.45 23.43 4.29
CA ALA A 253 -14.68 23.98 4.83
C ALA A 253 -14.42 24.87 6.06
N GLN A 254 -13.47 24.48 6.92
CA GLN A 254 -13.03 25.29 8.06
C GLN A 254 -12.34 26.58 7.59
N GLU A 255 -11.44 26.50 6.61
CA GLU A 255 -10.80 27.69 6.02
C GLU A 255 -11.83 28.65 5.40
N LEU A 256 -12.86 28.12 4.74
CA LEU A 256 -13.95 28.93 4.21
C LEU A 256 -14.80 29.58 5.31
N GLN A 257 -15.01 28.90 6.42
CA GLN A 257 -15.77 29.44 7.55
C GLN A 257 -15.01 30.57 8.22
N LEU A 258 -13.73 30.35 8.52
CA LEU A 258 -12.86 31.37 9.10
C LEU A 258 -12.80 32.61 8.22
N SER A 259 -12.66 32.41 6.90
CA SER A 259 -12.64 33.54 5.96
C SER A 259 -13.97 34.30 5.95
N GLU A 260 -15.13 33.62 6.01
CA GLU A 260 -16.43 34.29 6.10
C GLU A 260 -16.55 35.20 7.33
N ASP A 261 -16.07 34.73 8.48
CA ASP A 261 -16.13 35.47 9.74
C ASP A 261 -15.19 36.71 9.70
N THR A 262 -14.05 36.59 9.02
CA THR A 262 -13.04 37.65 8.93
C THR A 262 -13.22 38.58 7.72
N TRP A 263 -14.12 38.29 6.78
CA TRP A 263 -14.37 39.15 5.61
C TRP A 263 -14.74 40.59 5.98
N ALA A 264 -15.30 40.83 7.17
CA ALA A 264 -15.59 42.17 7.68
C ALA A 264 -14.34 42.96 8.12
N GLU A 265 -13.32 42.27 8.63
CA GLU A 265 -12.12 42.83 9.28
C GLU A 265 -10.88 42.83 8.36
N GLU A 266 -10.79 41.88 7.42
CA GLU A 266 -9.65 41.70 6.49
C GLU A 266 -9.50 42.81 5.43
N ALA A 267 -10.50 43.69 5.27
CA ALA A 267 -10.48 44.75 4.26
C ALA A 267 -9.50 45.90 4.55
N SER A 268 -8.95 45.99 5.78
CA SER A 268 -8.13 47.11 6.24
C SER A 268 -6.69 46.78 6.59
N SER A 269 -6.25 45.51 6.47
CA SER A 269 -4.87 45.11 6.84
C SER A 269 -4.09 44.58 5.64
N ASP A 270 -2.92 45.17 5.41
CA ASP A 270 -1.96 44.79 4.36
C ASP A 270 -1.17 43.51 4.74
N ASP A 271 -1.29 43.02 5.99
CA ASP A 271 -0.44 41.97 6.57
C ASP A 271 -1.08 40.56 6.62
N LEU A 272 -2.27 40.34 6.03
CA LEU A 272 -2.95 39.03 5.95
C LEU A 272 -3.01 38.47 4.50
N GLN A 273 -1.96 38.74 3.72
CA GLN A 273 -1.85 38.43 2.29
C GLN A 273 -1.67 36.95 1.90
N GLU A 274 -1.62 36.00 2.84
CA GLU A 274 -1.88 34.60 2.49
C GLU A 274 -3.37 34.39 2.31
N GLY A 275 -3.92 34.86 1.18
CA GLY A 275 -5.34 34.79 0.88
C GLY A 275 -5.90 33.36 0.95
N LEU A 276 -7.22 33.25 1.16
CA LEU A 276 -7.98 31.99 1.20
C LEU A 276 -7.56 31.01 0.10
N ALA A 277 -7.33 31.52 -1.12
CA ALA A 277 -6.91 30.71 -2.25
C ALA A 277 -5.52 30.06 -2.06
N THR A 278 -4.56 30.74 -1.43
CA THR A 278 -3.24 30.18 -1.12
C THR A 278 -3.35 29.07 -0.08
N ARG A 279 -4.12 29.29 1.00
CA ARG A 279 -4.31 28.30 2.07
C ARG A 279 -5.00 27.03 1.55
N VAL A 280 -6.13 27.20 0.86
CA VAL A 280 -6.89 26.08 0.27
C VAL A 280 -6.06 25.34 -0.78
N THR A 281 -5.42 26.04 -1.72
CA THR A 281 -4.59 25.37 -2.74
C THR A 281 -3.36 24.71 -2.13
N GLY A 282 -2.80 25.25 -1.05
CA GLY A 282 -1.70 24.64 -0.29
C GLY A 282 -2.08 23.30 0.34
N LEU A 283 -3.26 23.22 0.97
CA LEU A 283 -3.79 21.98 1.57
C LEU A 283 -3.93 20.87 0.53
N LEU A 284 -4.48 21.18 -0.64
CA LEU A 284 -4.63 20.21 -1.72
C LEU A 284 -3.27 19.85 -2.34
N ARG A 285 -2.41 20.85 -2.58
CA ARG A 285 -1.11 20.68 -3.25
C ARG A 285 -0.20 19.68 -2.53
N ALA A 286 -0.18 19.69 -1.20
CA ALA A 286 0.61 18.74 -0.41
C ALA A 286 0.31 17.26 -0.76
N HIS A 287 -0.93 16.95 -1.15
CA HIS A 287 -1.35 15.61 -1.54
C HIS A 287 -1.15 15.33 -3.04
N VAL A 288 -1.39 16.33 -3.89
CA VAL A 288 -1.21 16.26 -5.35
C VAL A 288 0.25 16.08 -5.74
N ASP A 289 1.18 16.71 -5.01
CA ASP A 289 2.61 16.60 -5.32
C ASP A 289 3.22 15.29 -4.80
N ARG A 290 2.63 14.71 -3.74
CA ARG A 290 3.12 13.49 -3.09
C ARG A 290 2.64 12.21 -3.77
N ALA A 291 1.37 12.14 -4.18
CA ALA A 291 0.79 10.93 -4.76
C ALA A 291 1.51 10.43 -6.05
N PRO A 292 1.88 11.28 -7.02
CA PRO A 292 2.58 10.86 -8.24
C PRO A 292 3.99 10.31 -8.00
N GLN A 293 4.60 10.62 -6.85
CA GLN A 293 5.92 10.09 -6.48
C GLN A 293 5.85 8.59 -6.11
N ILE A 294 4.66 8.07 -5.83
CA ILE A 294 4.44 6.65 -5.52
C ILE A 294 4.15 5.89 -6.81
N THR A 295 3.08 6.25 -7.51
CA THR A 295 2.73 5.74 -8.84
C THR A 295 2.00 6.83 -9.62
N PRO A 296 2.20 6.92 -10.96
CA PRO A 296 1.54 7.93 -11.77
C PRO A 296 0.01 7.76 -11.78
N GLU A 297 -0.48 6.52 -11.79
CA GLU A 297 -1.91 6.22 -11.75
C GLU A 297 -2.56 6.69 -10.44
N PHE A 298 -1.88 6.49 -9.30
CA PHE A 298 -2.36 6.99 -8.01
C PHE A 298 -2.39 8.52 -7.97
N GLY A 299 -1.38 9.17 -8.56
CA GLY A 299 -1.36 10.62 -8.74
C GLY A 299 -2.56 11.13 -9.53
N MET A 300 -2.90 10.46 -10.63
CA MET A 300 -4.05 10.81 -11.48
C MET A 300 -5.39 10.69 -10.74
N GLU A 301 -5.62 9.57 -10.04
CA GLU A 301 -6.85 9.33 -9.26
C GLU A 301 -6.97 10.31 -8.07
N MET A 302 -5.86 10.59 -7.39
CA MET A 302 -5.81 11.56 -6.29
C MET A 302 -6.13 12.98 -6.79
N ALA A 303 -5.53 13.40 -7.92
CA ALA A 303 -5.78 14.71 -8.51
C ALA A 303 -7.25 14.87 -8.94
N HIS A 304 -7.85 13.84 -9.54
CA HIS A 304 -9.27 13.84 -9.89
C HIS A 304 -10.17 13.96 -8.66
N SER A 305 -9.89 13.18 -7.61
CA SER A 305 -10.66 13.24 -6.36
C SER A 305 -10.59 14.62 -5.70
N LEU A 306 -9.40 15.21 -5.63
CA LEU A 306 -9.18 16.54 -5.06
C LEU A 306 -9.75 17.67 -5.93
N LEU A 307 -9.84 17.49 -7.25
CA LEU A 307 -10.56 18.41 -8.14
C LEU A 307 -12.06 18.41 -7.81
N GLY A 308 -12.64 17.23 -7.52
CA GLY A 308 -14.00 17.13 -7.01
C GLY A 308 -14.21 17.88 -5.69
N VAL A 309 -13.27 17.77 -4.75
CA VAL A 309 -13.29 18.53 -3.48
C VAL A 309 -13.24 20.04 -3.73
N LEU A 310 -12.34 20.47 -4.64
CA LEU A 310 -12.23 21.88 -5.02
C LEU A 310 -13.54 22.40 -5.61
N VAL A 311 -14.20 21.64 -6.48
CA VAL A 311 -15.49 22.02 -7.06
C VAL A 311 -16.57 22.20 -5.98
N ALA A 312 -16.68 21.27 -5.03
CA ALA A 312 -17.64 21.36 -3.93
C ALA A 312 -17.36 22.58 -3.03
N PHE A 313 -16.09 22.84 -2.75
CA PHE A 313 -15.65 24.05 -2.06
C PHE A 313 -16.05 25.31 -2.83
N LEU A 314 -15.80 25.37 -4.15
CA LEU A 314 -16.10 26.53 -4.99
C LEU A 314 -17.60 26.84 -5.04
N HIS A 315 -18.47 25.82 -5.08
CA HIS A 315 -19.92 26.03 -4.96
C HIS A 315 -20.31 26.62 -3.62
N SER A 316 -19.70 26.14 -2.54
CA SER A 316 -19.94 26.67 -1.19
C SER A 316 -19.45 28.12 -1.07
N PHE A 317 -18.27 28.41 -1.62
CA PHE A 317 -17.72 29.75 -1.73
C PHE A 317 -18.64 30.69 -2.52
N GLN A 318 -19.12 30.27 -3.70
CA GLN A 318 -20.07 31.04 -4.51
C GLN A 318 -21.32 31.41 -3.69
N ARG A 319 -21.94 30.44 -3.02
CA ARG A 319 -23.17 30.67 -2.22
C ARG A 319 -22.95 31.62 -1.06
N LYS A 320 -21.78 31.55 -0.39
CA LYS A 320 -21.44 32.48 0.69
C LYS A 320 -21.18 33.88 0.16
N VAL A 321 -20.49 34.02 -0.97
CA VAL A 321 -20.29 35.30 -1.64
C VAL A 321 -21.61 35.93 -2.04
N GLU A 322 -22.54 35.16 -2.62
CA GLU A 322 -23.89 35.64 -2.96
C GLU A 322 -24.60 36.21 -1.73
N ARG A 323 -24.64 35.46 -0.63
CA ARG A 323 -25.25 35.92 0.63
C ARG A 323 -24.57 37.17 1.20
N PHE A 324 -23.25 37.22 1.14
CA PHE A 324 -22.48 38.35 1.65
C PHE A 324 -22.71 39.62 0.84
N LEU A 325 -22.89 39.49 -0.49
CA LEU A 325 -23.19 40.60 -1.39
C LEU A 325 -24.67 41.03 -1.34
N GLU A 326 -25.59 40.11 -1.05
CA GLU A 326 -27.04 40.37 -0.91
C GLU A 326 -27.43 40.92 0.47
N ALA A 327 -26.59 40.77 1.50
CA ALA A 327 -26.88 41.24 2.85
C ALA A 327 -27.12 42.77 2.87
N PRO A 328 -28.28 43.24 3.37
CA PRO A 328 -28.61 44.67 3.39
C PRO A 328 -27.57 45.43 4.22
N GLY A 329 -27.08 46.54 3.65
CA GLY A 329 -26.00 47.37 4.21
C GLY A 329 -26.34 48.14 5.49
N GLU A 330 -27.06 47.53 6.44
CA GLU A 330 -27.44 48.17 7.70
C GLU A 330 -26.28 48.29 8.72
N ALA A 331 -25.13 47.65 8.48
CA ALA A 331 -24.03 47.61 9.46
C ALA A 331 -22.63 48.00 8.95
N THR A 332 -22.42 48.31 7.66
CA THR A 332 -21.05 48.50 7.13
C THR A 332 -20.81 49.80 6.37
N PRO A 333 -19.69 50.50 6.62
CA PRO A 333 -19.33 51.72 5.91
C PRO A 333 -19.11 51.45 4.40
N PRO A 334 -19.48 52.42 3.53
CA PRO A 334 -19.51 52.26 2.06
C PRO A 334 -18.14 51.95 1.43
N ASP A 335 -17.03 52.43 2.02
CA ASP A 335 -15.69 52.27 1.46
C ASP A 335 -15.12 50.85 1.58
N GLY A 336 -15.59 50.05 2.55
CA GLY A 336 -15.11 48.68 2.75
C GLY A 336 -15.67 47.67 1.74
N ALA A 337 -16.83 47.94 1.13
CA ALA A 337 -17.51 47.00 0.23
C ALA A 337 -16.73 46.77 -1.07
N THR A 338 -16.12 47.84 -1.61
CA THR A 338 -15.30 47.81 -2.83
C THR A 338 -14.02 46.99 -2.61
N GLY A 339 -13.30 47.23 -1.51
CA GLY A 339 -12.10 46.46 -1.17
C GLY A 339 -12.38 44.96 -1.00
N ARG A 340 -13.51 44.62 -0.36
CA ARG A 340 -13.95 43.22 -0.18
C ARG A 340 -14.31 42.54 -1.50
N ALA A 341 -15.06 43.20 -2.38
CA ALA A 341 -15.38 42.65 -3.70
C ALA A 341 -14.12 42.40 -4.54
N ILE A 342 -13.11 43.29 -4.46
CA ILE A 342 -11.81 43.10 -5.11
C ILE A 342 -11.06 41.90 -4.51
N ALA A 343 -11.01 41.76 -3.18
CA ALA A 343 -10.37 40.63 -2.52
C ALA A 343 -10.99 39.28 -2.93
N LEU A 344 -12.32 39.20 -3.03
CA LEU A 344 -13.04 38.02 -3.50
C LEU A 344 -12.74 37.70 -4.97
N VAL A 345 -12.67 38.70 -5.85
CA VAL A 345 -12.28 38.51 -7.26
C VAL A 345 -10.84 38.03 -7.36
N ASN A 346 -9.94 38.53 -6.53
CA ASN A 346 -8.52 38.15 -6.52
C ASN A 346 -8.29 36.70 -6.07
N CYS A 347 -9.27 36.08 -5.39
CA CYS A 347 -9.21 34.65 -5.08
C CYS A 347 -9.47 33.75 -6.29
N CYS A 348 -10.17 34.24 -7.33
CA CYS A 348 -10.55 33.40 -8.48
C CYS A 348 -9.37 32.92 -9.35
N PRO A 349 -8.37 33.75 -9.73
CA PRO A 349 -7.28 33.31 -10.61
C PRO A 349 -6.44 32.15 -10.04
N PRO A 350 -6.01 32.16 -8.76
CA PRO A 350 -5.29 31.01 -8.18
C PRO A 350 -6.11 29.72 -8.19
N PHE A 351 -7.42 29.79 -7.92
CA PHE A 351 -8.29 28.61 -8.00
C PHE A 351 -8.43 28.08 -9.43
N ARG A 352 -8.56 28.94 -10.44
CA ARG A 352 -8.57 28.52 -11.85
C ARG A 352 -7.27 27.83 -12.24
N ALA A 353 -6.14 28.46 -11.94
CA ALA A 353 -4.83 27.90 -12.25
C ALA A 353 -4.61 26.54 -11.58
N PHE A 354 -5.11 26.36 -10.35
CA PHE A 354 -5.01 25.10 -9.63
C PHE A 354 -5.96 24.03 -10.20
N ALA A 355 -7.19 24.38 -10.56
CA ALA A 355 -8.13 23.47 -11.22
C ALA A 355 -7.58 22.95 -12.56
N GLU A 356 -6.98 23.82 -13.37
CA GLU A 356 -6.29 23.44 -14.60
C GLU A 356 -5.12 22.50 -14.32
N ARG A 357 -4.29 22.79 -13.32
CA ARG A 357 -3.19 21.90 -12.93
C ARG A 357 -3.68 20.51 -12.53
N LEU A 358 -4.78 20.40 -11.77
CA LEU A 358 -5.35 19.11 -11.38
C LEU A 358 -5.85 18.32 -12.60
N ALA A 359 -6.44 19.00 -13.58
CA ALA A 359 -6.91 18.36 -14.80
C ALA A 359 -5.77 17.90 -15.74
N GLN A 360 -4.61 18.57 -15.70
CA GLN A 360 -3.42 18.20 -16.49
C GLN A 360 -2.86 16.81 -16.14
N PHE A 361 -3.23 16.24 -14.99
CA PHE A 361 -2.91 14.84 -14.66
C PHE A 361 -3.59 13.83 -15.58
N GLY A 362 -4.56 14.24 -16.41
CA GLY A 362 -5.04 13.46 -17.55
C GLY A 362 -6.12 12.43 -17.23
N HIS A 363 -6.80 12.55 -16.09
CA HIS A 363 -7.92 11.65 -15.75
C HIS A 363 -9.06 11.80 -16.78
N PRO A 364 -9.61 10.71 -17.35
CA PRO A 364 -10.62 10.77 -18.42
C PRO A 364 -11.90 11.51 -18.00
N GLU A 365 -12.27 11.42 -16.73
CA GLU A 365 -13.43 12.11 -16.16
C GLU A 365 -13.10 13.48 -15.54
N GLY A 366 -11.88 13.99 -15.74
CA GLY A 366 -11.42 15.27 -15.16
C GLY A 366 -11.94 16.53 -15.86
N GLU A 367 -12.41 16.41 -17.10
CA GLU A 367 -12.87 17.55 -17.90
C GLU A 367 -14.15 18.20 -17.37
N GLU A 368 -15.11 17.41 -16.93
CA GLU A 368 -16.38 17.92 -16.39
C GLU A 368 -16.19 18.72 -15.08
N PRO A 369 -15.52 18.18 -14.04
CA PRO A 369 -15.28 18.95 -12.82
C PRO A 369 -14.39 20.18 -13.06
N ARG A 370 -13.46 20.14 -14.02
CA ARG A 370 -12.71 21.33 -14.46
C ARG A 370 -13.66 22.40 -14.98
N ARG A 371 -14.54 22.08 -15.94
CA ARG A 371 -15.52 23.03 -16.48
C ARG A 371 -16.44 23.59 -15.39
N GLN A 372 -16.87 22.74 -14.46
CA GLN A 372 -17.72 23.15 -13.34
C GLN A 372 -17.01 24.13 -12.40
N ALA A 373 -15.73 23.91 -12.09
CA ALA A 373 -14.91 24.85 -11.32
C ALA A 373 -14.83 26.22 -12.01
N HIS A 374 -14.51 26.24 -13.32
CA HIS A 374 -14.41 27.47 -14.09
C HIS A 374 -15.74 28.23 -14.15
N ALA A 375 -16.85 27.53 -14.44
CA ALA A 375 -18.18 28.13 -14.51
C ALA A 375 -18.61 28.76 -13.17
N THR A 376 -18.25 28.12 -12.05
CA THR A 376 -18.53 28.62 -10.70
C THR A 376 -17.73 29.89 -10.40
N LEU A 377 -16.44 29.89 -10.72
CA LEU A 377 -15.58 31.07 -10.57
C LEU A 377 -16.02 32.24 -11.46
N ASP A 378 -16.47 31.97 -12.68
CA ASP A 378 -17.02 32.99 -13.58
C ASP A 378 -18.28 33.67 -13.01
N LYS A 379 -19.14 32.91 -12.31
CA LYS A 379 -20.31 33.48 -11.62
C LYS A 379 -19.87 34.42 -10.51
N VAL A 380 -18.93 34.00 -9.66
CA VAL A 380 -18.38 34.85 -8.59
C VAL A 380 -17.77 36.13 -9.16
N THR A 381 -16.93 36.03 -10.20
CA THR A 381 -16.35 37.21 -10.85
C THR A 381 -17.42 38.15 -11.41
N ARG A 382 -18.47 37.62 -12.05
CA ARG A 382 -19.58 38.45 -12.57
C ARG A 382 -20.34 39.16 -11.45
N LEU A 383 -20.64 38.47 -10.35
CA LEU A 383 -21.34 39.04 -9.20
C LEU A 383 -20.56 40.19 -8.57
N CYS A 384 -19.28 39.98 -8.27
CA CYS A 384 -18.43 41.02 -7.70
C CYS A 384 -18.25 42.21 -8.65
N ASN A 385 -18.01 41.97 -9.95
CA ASN A 385 -17.89 43.04 -10.94
C ASN A 385 -19.18 43.86 -11.09
N HIS A 386 -20.34 43.21 -10.97
CA HIS A 386 -21.62 43.92 -10.99
C HIS A 386 -21.75 44.90 -9.82
N VAL A 387 -21.42 44.48 -8.61
CA VAL A 387 -21.42 45.34 -7.40
C VAL A 387 -20.44 46.49 -7.54
N LEU A 388 -19.21 46.22 -7.98
CA LEU A 388 -18.19 47.26 -8.23
C LEU A 388 -18.66 48.29 -9.25
N THR A 389 -19.29 47.83 -10.33
CA THR A 389 -19.82 48.69 -11.40
C THR A 389 -21.01 49.52 -10.93
N GLN A 390 -21.94 48.94 -10.17
CA GLN A 390 -23.07 49.66 -9.57
C GLN A 390 -22.59 50.79 -8.66
N ARG A 391 -21.62 50.53 -7.77
CA ARG A 391 -21.02 51.55 -6.89
C ARG A 391 -20.36 52.69 -7.66
N LEU A 392 -19.55 52.36 -8.67
CA LEU A 392 -18.98 53.36 -9.58
C LEU A 392 -20.05 54.24 -10.24
N PHE A 393 -21.17 53.66 -10.67
CA PHE A 393 -22.27 54.42 -11.26
C PHE A 393 -23.03 55.27 -10.22
N GLU A 394 -23.20 54.80 -8.99
CA GLU A 394 -23.77 55.59 -7.89
C GLU A 394 -22.91 56.82 -7.61
N ASP A 395 -21.59 56.65 -7.46
CA ASP A 395 -20.64 57.76 -7.24
C ASP A 395 -20.65 58.77 -8.40
N LEU A 396 -20.72 58.29 -9.64
CA LEU A 396 -20.81 59.13 -10.82
C LEU A 396 -22.15 59.87 -10.92
N LYS A 397 -23.27 59.27 -10.50
CA LYS A 397 -24.59 59.92 -10.45
C LYS A 397 -24.62 61.04 -9.40
N VAL A 398 -24.07 60.81 -8.21
CA VAL A 398 -23.97 61.83 -7.16
C VAL A 398 -23.15 63.04 -7.65
N ARG A 399 -22.04 62.80 -8.35
CA ARG A 399 -21.20 63.87 -8.92
C ARG A 399 -21.86 64.64 -10.07
N ARG A 400 -22.78 64.02 -10.82
CA ARG A 400 -23.51 64.67 -11.94
C ARG A 400 -24.83 65.32 -11.53
N GLY A 401 -25.40 64.96 -10.37
CA GLY A 401 -26.70 65.45 -9.89
C GLY A 401 -26.77 66.94 -9.54
N TRP A 402 -25.66 67.69 -9.62
CA TRP A 402 -25.57 69.11 -9.24
C TRP A 402 -25.32 70.09 -10.39
N CYS A 403 -25.27 69.62 -11.64
CA CYS A 403 -25.17 70.52 -12.79
C CYS A 403 -26.28 70.19 -13.80
N PRO A 404 -27.25 71.09 -14.03
CA PRO A 404 -28.09 71.03 -15.22
C PRO A 404 -27.16 70.98 -16.45
N TRP A 405 -27.50 70.16 -17.43
CA TRP A 405 -26.81 70.16 -18.71
C TRP A 405 -26.91 71.56 -19.34
N VAL A 406 -25.88 72.37 -19.16
CA VAL A 406 -25.72 73.64 -19.89
C VAL A 406 -24.91 73.33 -21.15
N PRO A 407 -25.49 73.44 -22.35
CA PRO A 407 -24.74 73.25 -23.59
C PRO A 407 -23.66 74.33 -23.68
N GLY A 408 -22.38 73.94 -23.68
CA GLY A 408 -21.27 74.84 -24.03
C GLY A 408 -20.19 75.13 -22.97
N ARG A 409 -20.16 74.47 -21.80
CA ARG A 409 -18.97 74.55 -20.92
C ARG A 409 -18.08 73.31 -21.09
N VAL A 410 -16.94 73.51 -21.74
CA VAL A 410 -15.80 72.60 -21.67
C VAL A 410 -15.33 72.58 -20.21
N PRO A 411 -15.15 71.41 -19.57
CA PRO A 411 -14.55 71.35 -18.24
C PRO A 411 -13.08 71.76 -18.38
N THR A 412 -12.73 72.95 -17.88
CA THR A 412 -11.33 73.30 -17.64
C THR A 412 -10.82 72.40 -16.53
N LEU A 413 -9.98 71.43 -16.89
CA LEU A 413 -9.10 70.73 -15.96
C LEU A 413 -8.19 71.80 -15.34
N GLY A 414 -8.47 72.16 -14.08
CA GLY A 414 -7.54 72.93 -13.26
C GLY A 414 -6.35 72.05 -12.88
N CYS A 415 -5.15 72.58 -13.08
CA CYS A 415 -3.85 71.98 -12.77
C CYS A 415 -3.73 71.46 -11.34
#